data_AF-A0A523ZZ84-F1
#
_entry.id   AF-A0A523ZZ84-F1
#
_cell.length_a   1.000
_cell.length_b   1.000
_cell.length_c   1.000
_cell.angle_alpha   90.00
_cell.angle_beta   90.00
_cell.angle_gamma   90.00
#
_symmetry.space_group_name_H-M   'P 1'
#
loop_
_entity.id
_entity.type
_entity.pdbx_description
1 polymer ?
#
loop_
_entity_poly.entity_id
_entity_poly.type
_entity_poly.pdbx_seq_one_letter_code
_entity_poly.pdbx_strand_id
1 'polypeptide(L)'
;MAQDELEKRNVENLVYFYQDELLSIKEGVRARDLFPKGLRKRLRDFGILVYRHGRGGIRYVISSTALELLSSLIPAPSESAV
;
A
#
# COMPACT_ATOMS: atom_id res chain seq x y z
N MET A 1 -16.25 -16.42 -8.55
CA MET A 1 -15.18 -17.40 -8.24
C MET A 1 -13.89 -17.06 -8.99
N ALA A 2 -13.80 -17.18 -10.33
CA ALA A 2 -12.55 -16.89 -11.04
C ALA A 2 -12.16 -15.39 -11.06
N GLN A 3 -13.15 -14.49 -11.14
CA GLN A 3 -12.90 -13.05 -11.20
C GLN A 3 -12.42 -12.47 -9.87
N ASP A 4 -13.04 -12.91 -8.77
CA ASP A 4 -12.66 -12.48 -7.41
C ASP A 4 -11.22 -12.89 -7.06
N GLU A 5 -10.78 -14.06 -7.54
CA GLU A 5 -9.41 -14.54 -7.34
C GLU A 5 -8.38 -13.74 -8.16
N LEU A 6 -8.73 -13.38 -9.41
CA LEU A 6 -7.89 -12.52 -10.25
C LEU A 6 -7.76 -11.11 -9.68
N GLU A 7 -8.86 -10.53 -9.18
CA GLU A 7 -8.83 -9.22 -8.53
C GLU A 7 -7.95 -9.23 -7.28
N LYS A 8 -8.07 -10.28 -6.44
CA LYS A 8 -7.21 -10.45 -5.27
C LYS A 8 -5.73 -10.51 -5.64
N ARG A 9 -5.36 -11.36 -6.61
CA ARG A 9 -3.96 -11.48 -7.08
C ARG A 9 -3.44 -10.17 -7.67
N ASN A 10 -4.27 -9.42 -8.38
CA ASN A 10 -3.88 -8.11 -8.90
C ASN A 10 -3.55 -7.13 -7.78
N VAL A 11 -4.34 -7.10 -6.70
CA VAL A 11 -4.04 -6.26 -5.53
C VAL A 11 -2.75 -6.70 -4.86
N GLU A 12 -2.56 -8.00 -4.63
CA GLU A 12 -1.33 -8.55 -4.06
C GLU A 12 -0.09 -8.16 -4.88
N ASN A 13 -0.16 -8.32 -6.20
CA ASN A 13 0.91 -7.94 -7.12
C ASN A 13 1.21 -6.43 -7.07
N LEU A 14 0.19 -5.59 -6.98
CA LEU A 14 0.38 -4.13 -6.88
C LEU A 14 1.01 -3.74 -5.53
N VAL A 15 0.59 -4.37 -4.44
CA VAL A 15 1.18 -4.14 -3.11
C VAL A 15 2.65 -4.57 -3.10
N TYR A 16 2.96 -5.72 -3.67
CA TYR A 16 4.33 -6.20 -3.79
C TYR A 16 5.19 -5.28 -4.67
N PHE A 17 4.68 -4.89 -5.85
CA PHE A 17 5.43 -4.07 -6.79
C PHE A 17 5.78 -2.68 -6.22
N TYR A 18 4.88 -2.07 -5.44
CA TYR A 18 5.08 -0.75 -4.83
C TYR A 18 5.43 -0.81 -3.34
N GLN A 19 5.97 -1.94 -2.86
CA GLN A 19 6.16 -2.16 -1.42
C GLN A 19 7.05 -1.10 -0.77
N ASP A 20 8.10 -0.65 -1.45
CA ASP A 20 9.08 0.30 -0.90
C ASP A 20 8.49 1.70 -0.78
N GLU A 21 7.73 2.15 -1.77
CA GLU A 21 7.00 3.41 -1.71
C GLU A 21 5.86 3.35 -0.69
N LEU A 22 5.17 2.23 -0.58
CA LEU A 22 4.14 2.04 0.43
C LEU A 22 4.76 2.08 1.84
N LEU A 23 5.90 1.41 2.07
CA LEU A 23 6.64 1.52 3.33
C LEU A 23 7.06 2.96 3.63
N SER A 24 7.54 3.70 2.63
CA SER A 24 7.86 5.12 2.80
C SER A 24 6.65 5.95 3.23
N ILE A 25 5.45 5.64 2.72
CA ILE A 25 4.20 6.29 3.18
C ILE A 25 3.90 5.94 4.64
N LYS A 26 4.14 4.70 5.06
CA LYS A 26 3.97 4.26 6.46
C LYS A 26 4.89 5.06 7.39
N GLU A 27 6.12 5.33 6.97
CA GLU A 27 7.10 6.16 7.70
C GLU A 27 6.80 7.68 7.64
N GLY A 28 5.76 8.09 6.92
CA GLY A 28 5.24 9.46 6.93
C GLY A 28 5.52 10.27 5.66
N VAL A 29 6.15 9.69 4.64
CA VAL A 29 6.30 10.33 3.33
C VAL A 29 4.93 10.52 2.68
N ARG A 30 4.70 11.65 2.00
CA ARG A 30 3.41 11.90 1.39
C ARG A 30 3.30 11.11 0.08
N ALA A 31 2.20 10.37 -0.10
CA ALA A 31 1.96 9.60 -1.33
C ALA A 31 2.05 10.43 -2.62
N ARG A 32 1.80 11.75 -2.54
CA ARG A 32 1.87 12.66 -3.70
C ARG A 32 3.29 12.92 -4.20
N ASP A 33 4.27 12.71 -3.32
CA ASP A 33 5.70 12.91 -3.61
C ASP A 33 6.30 11.64 -4.21
N LEU A 34 5.67 10.48 -3.95
CA LEU A 34 6.08 9.16 -4.47
C LEU A 34 5.34 8.75 -5.74
N PHE A 35 4.06 9.10 -5.85
CA PHE A 35 3.20 8.61 -6.93
C PHE A 35 2.53 9.74 -7.73
N PRO A 36 2.49 9.64 -9.07
CA PRO A 36 1.74 10.58 -9.91
C PRO A 36 0.24 10.50 -9.61
N LYS A 37 -0.49 11.58 -9.89
CA LYS A 37 -1.93 11.71 -9.57
C LYS A 37 -2.77 10.55 -10.12
N GLY A 38 -2.50 10.11 -11.36
CA GLY A 38 -3.22 9.00 -11.99
C GLY A 38 -3.02 7.67 -11.26
N LEU A 39 -1.77 7.38 -10.86
CA LEU A 39 -1.45 6.17 -10.11
C LEU A 39 -2.06 6.18 -8.72
N ARG A 40 -2.01 7.31 -8.00
CA ARG A 40 -2.68 7.45 -6.69
C ARG A 40 -4.17 7.18 -6.75
N LYS A 41 -4.83 7.67 -7.81
CA LYS A 41 -6.26 7.38 -8.03
C LYS A 41 -6.47 5.88 -8.23
N ARG A 42 -5.69 5.23 -9.10
CA ARG A 42 -5.78 3.78 -9.34
C ARG A 42 -5.53 2.96 -8.07
N LEU A 43 -4.45 3.22 -7.35
CA LEU A 43 -4.13 2.52 -6.10
C LEU A 43 -5.24 2.67 -5.05
N ARG A 44 -5.91 3.84 -5.02
CA ARG A 44 -7.09 4.02 -4.17
C ARG A 44 -8.30 3.25 -4.67
N ASP A 45 -8.54 3.23 -5.99
CA ASP A 45 -9.65 2.49 -6.58
C ASP A 45 -9.47 0.96 -6.38
N PHE A 46 -8.22 0.47 -6.28
CA PHE A 46 -7.88 -0.89 -5.84
C PHE A 46 -7.90 -1.11 -4.32
N GLY A 47 -8.27 -0.10 -3.53
CA GLY A 47 -8.33 -0.21 -2.07
C GLY A 47 -6.97 -0.27 -1.37
N ILE A 48 -5.86 0.01 -2.05
CA ILE A 48 -4.51 0.02 -1.47
C ILE A 48 -4.25 1.32 -0.70
N LEU A 49 -4.67 2.45 -1.29
CA LEU A 49 -4.62 3.76 -0.63
C LEU A 49 -6.02 4.21 -0.22
N VAL A 50 -6.14 4.91 0.89
CA VAL A 50 -7.39 5.53 1.34
C VAL A 50 -7.16 6.96 1.77
N TYR A 51 -8.23 7.76 1.76
CA TYR A 51 -8.17 9.10 2.31
C TYR A 51 -8.29 9.05 3.83
N ARG A 52 -7.40 9.75 4.51
CA ARG A 52 -7.50 10.05 5.93
C ARG A 52 -7.74 11.53 6.12
N HIS A 53 -8.87 11.86 6.74
CA HIS A 53 -9.20 13.21 7.15
C HIS A 53 -8.55 13.48 8.51
N GLY A 54 -7.80 14.57 8.63
CA GLY A 54 -7.22 15.01 9.89
C GLY A 54 -7.19 16.53 9.99
N ARG A 55 -6.66 17.04 11.11
CA ARG A 55 -6.55 18.50 11.35
C ARG A 55 -5.76 19.25 10.26
N GLY A 56 -4.86 18.56 9.55
CA GLY A 56 -4.08 19.12 8.43
C GLY A 56 -4.69 18.92 7.04
N GLY A 57 -5.98 18.54 6.95
CA GLY A 57 -6.67 18.28 5.69
C GLY A 57 -6.72 16.79 5.31
N ILE A 58 -6.97 16.54 4.02
CA ILE A 58 -7.12 15.20 3.45
C ILE A 58 -5.77 14.71 2.92
N ARG A 59 -5.34 13.53 3.35
CA ARG A 59 -4.12 12.87 2.82
C ARG A 59 -4.38 11.43 2.45
N TYR A 60 -3.56 10.90 1.55
CA TYR A 60 -3.51 9.47 1.30
C TYR A 60 -2.77 8.76 2.43
N VAL A 61 -3.29 7.62 2.86
CA VAL A 61 -2.64 6.64 3.74
C VAL A 61 -2.85 5.24 3.18
N ILE A 62 -2.05 4.28 3.64
CA ILE A 62 -2.21 2.87 3.28
C ILE A 62 -3.48 2.33 3.95
N SER A 63 -4.26 1.53 3.25
CA SER A 63 -5.42 0.84 3.82
C SER A 63 -4.99 -0.27 4.79
N SER A 64 -5.89 -0.68 5.69
CA SER A 64 -5.62 -1.80 6.61
C SER A 64 -5.28 -3.09 5.84
N THR A 65 -6.02 -3.38 4.77
CA THR A 65 -5.79 -4.56 3.93
C THR A 65 -4.42 -4.54 3.26
N ALA A 66 -3.99 -3.39 2.72
CA ALA A 66 -2.66 -3.28 2.13
C ALA A 66 -1.55 -3.33 3.19
N LEU A 67 -1.79 -2.82 4.41
CA LEU A 67 -0.85 -2.96 5.54
C LEU A 67 -0.68 -4.42 5.97
N GLU A 68 -1.77 -5.19 6.03
CA GLU A 68 -1.74 -6.63 6.32
C GLU A 68 -0.93 -7.38 5.26
N LEU A 69 -1.19 -7.10 3.98
CA LEU A 69 -0.45 -7.69 2.87
C LEU A 69 1.04 -7.34 2.92
N LEU A 70 1.40 -6.07 3.16
CA LEU A 70 2.80 -5.67 3.33
C LEU A 70 3.47 -6.42 4.48
N SER A 71 2.76 -6.60 5.60
CA SER A 71 3.29 -7.30 6.77
C SER A 71 3.47 -8.80 6.53
N SER A 72 2.68 -9.40 5.63
CA SER A 72 2.87 -10.80 5.19
C SER A 72 3.97 -10.99 4.15
N LEU A 73 4.30 -9.95 3.37
CA LEU A 73 5.29 -10.00 2.30
C LEU A 73 6.71 -9.75 2.81
N ILE A 74 6.86 -8.97 3.88
CA ILE A 74 8.13 -8.75 4.54
C ILE A 74 8.36 -9.94 5.48
N PRO A 75 9.33 -10.84 5.22
CA PRO A 75 9.74 -11.78 6.24
C PRO A 75 10.16 -10.96 7.46
N ALA A 76 9.65 -11.30 8.64
CA ALA A 76 10.18 -10.75 9.89
C ALA A 76 11.70 -10.82 9.80
N PRO A 77 12.44 -9.74 10.16
CA PRO A 77 13.90 -9.77 10.09
C PRO A 77 14.33 -11.02 10.82
N SER A 78 14.88 -11.98 10.07
CA SER A 78 15.37 -13.21 10.64
C SER A 78 16.40 -12.76 11.65
N GLU A 79 16.17 -13.05 12.94
CA GLU A 79 17.20 -12.97 13.97
C GLU A 79 18.27 -14.02 13.63
N SER A 80 19.05 -13.73 12.60
CA SER A 80 20.09 -14.59 12.04
C SER A 80 21.02 -13.73 11.18
N ALA A 81 21.63 -12.75 11.84
CA ALA A 81 22.91 -12.23 11.43
C ALA A 81 23.74 -11.94 12.68
N VAL A 82 24.38 -13.02 13.16
CA VAL A 82 25.56 -13.10 14.03
C VAL A 82 25.38 -12.76 15.52
#